data_AF-A0A850G676-F1
#
_entry.id   AF-A0A850G676-F1
#
_cell.length_a   1.000
_cell.length_b   1.000
_cell.length_c   1.000
_cell.angle_alpha   90.00
_cell.angle_beta   90.00
_cell.angle_gamma   90.00
#
_symmetry.space_group_name_H-M   'P 1'
#
loop_
_entity.id
_entity.type
_entity.pdbx_description
1 polymer ?
#
loop_
_entity_poly.entity_id
_entity_poly.type
_entity_poly.pdbx_seq_one_letter_code
_entity_poly.pdbx_strand_id
1 'polypeptide(L)'
;MRASLTTHLLLPASLAMATVACGLEPIGDGGDEDPIPAAVQLAFDESCAGASGCHGEAPGSISLLSGDSAAILDLSGATGTPLVVFGDVEGSYLAQKILASPEITGQPMPLSPQSDNDEVNKAVIVGWIAGVEFDSESSGDTGTEGEDSSDTGASDCYIESAPEMAAFSDVWPVLEARCATAGCHASTFPTMADEASAYANIVGIDSLVVAMPLVDPDTPDNSYLWHKLAGTHALVGGSGSPMPLGGSLCVSELQTIYNWILGGALE
;
A
#
# COMPACT_ATOMS: atom_id res chain seq x y z
N MET A 1 15.72 -39.73 -80.80
CA MET A 1 16.84 -38.79 -80.55
C MET A 1 16.73 -38.31 -79.12
N ARG A 2 17.80 -38.53 -78.34
CA ARG A 2 17.89 -38.26 -76.90
C ARG A 2 18.35 -36.81 -76.68
N ALA A 3 17.66 -36.09 -75.78
CA ALA A 3 18.08 -34.87 -75.09
C ALA A 3 16.97 -34.60 -74.04
N SER A 4 17.17 -34.17 -72.80
CA SER A 4 18.34 -33.81 -71.99
C SER A 4 17.84 -33.67 -70.53
N LEU A 5 18.73 -33.23 -69.63
CA LEU A 5 18.54 -32.71 -68.27
C LEU A 5 18.68 -33.68 -67.08
N THR A 6 19.95 -33.84 -66.72
CA THR A 6 20.53 -33.77 -65.38
C THR A 6 19.72 -32.89 -64.42
N THR A 7 19.26 -33.44 -63.30
CA THR A 7 18.81 -32.66 -62.13
C THR A 7 19.64 -33.09 -60.93
N HIS A 8 20.39 -32.13 -60.39
CA HIS A 8 21.29 -32.28 -59.25
C HIS A 8 20.51 -32.54 -57.96
N LEU A 9 20.91 -33.58 -57.23
CA LEU A 9 20.52 -33.85 -55.85
C LEU A 9 21.19 -32.80 -54.95
N LEU A 10 20.41 -31.86 -54.42
CA LEU A 10 20.83 -30.94 -53.35
C LEU A 10 20.25 -31.46 -52.03
N LEU A 11 21.10 -32.06 -51.21
CA LEU A 11 20.85 -32.27 -49.78
C LEU A 11 20.94 -30.89 -49.08
N PRO A 12 19.92 -30.44 -48.33
CA PRO A 12 20.14 -29.41 -47.34
C PRO A 12 20.80 -30.02 -46.10
N ALA A 13 21.94 -29.42 -45.74
CA ALA A 13 22.69 -29.69 -44.53
C ALA A 13 21.82 -29.41 -43.28
N SER A 14 21.74 -30.39 -42.39
CA SER A 14 21.16 -30.22 -41.06
C SER A 14 21.99 -29.22 -40.25
N LEU A 15 21.47 -28.01 -40.11
CA LEU A 15 21.96 -27.00 -39.19
C LEU A 15 21.47 -27.36 -37.79
N ALA A 16 22.34 -27.97 -36.99
CA ALA A 16 22.10 -28.19 -35.57
C ALA A 16 22.10 -26.82 -34.85
N MET A 17 20.92 -26.34 -34.47
CA MET A 17 20.79 -25.25 -33.50
C MET A 17 21.24 -25.76 -32.12
N ALA A 18 22.45 -25.39 -31.72
CA ALA A 18 22.84 -25.42 -30.33
C ALA A 18 22.16 -24.24 -29.63
N THR A 19 21.02 -24.51 -29.00
CA THR A 19 20.46 -23.57 -28.01
C THR A 19 21.36 -23.63 -26.78
N VAL A 20 22.23 -22.62 -26.66
CA VAL A 20 22.79 -22.22 -25.36
C VAL A 20 21.60 -21.73 -24.54
N ALA A 21 21.03 -22.64 -23.75
CA ALA A 21 20.19 -22.25 -22.65
C ALA A 21 21.12 -21.57 -21.64
N CYS A 22 21.04 -20.24 -21.55
CA CYS A 22 21.37 -19.59 -20.29
C CYS A 22 20.45 -20.22 -19.25
N GLY A 23 21.01 -21.10 -18.43
CA GLY A 23 20.43 -21.46 -17.15
C GLY A 23 20.40 -20.19 -16.32
N LEU A 24 19.28 -19.46 -16.38
CA LEU A 24 18.87 -18.62 -15.27
C LEU A 24 18.39 -19.59 -14.20
N GLU A 25 19.31 -20.01 -13.36
CA GLU A 25 18.97 -20.51 -12.04
C GLU A 25 18.15 -19.41 -11.35
N PRO A 26 17.00 -19.72 -10.72
CA PRO A 26 16.37 -18.78 -9.82
C PRO A 26 17.40 -18.42 -8.76
N ILE A 27 17.67 -17.12 -8.60
CA ILE A 27 18.42 -16.63 -7.46
C ILE A 27 17.63 -17.09 -6.23
N GLY A 28 18.27 -17.91 -5.41
CA GLY A 28 17.67 -18.47 -4.21
C GLY A 28 17.29 -17.38 -3.21
N ASP A 29 16.14 -17.61 -2.59
CA ASP A 29 15.91 -17.55 -1.15
C ASP A 29 16.56 -16.36 -0.42
N GLY A 30 15.76 -15.29 -0.30
CA GLY A 30 16.03 -14.16 0.57
C GLY A 30 14.83 -13.97 1.51
N GLY A 31 14.95 -14.52 2.70
CA GLY A 31 14.19 -14.14 3.89
C GLY A 31 12.89 -14.91 4.09
N ASP A 32 12.78 -15.57 5.25
CA ASP A 32 11.52 -15.84 5.95
C ASP A 32 10.86 -14.49 6.36
N GLU A 33 10.66 -13.61 5.40
CA GLU A 33 9.88 -12.39 5.57
C GLU A 33 8.42 -12.81 5.43
N ASP A 34 7.62 -12.60 6.49
CA ASP A 34 6.18 -12.77 6.37
C ASP A 34 5.71 -11.98 5.15
N PRO A 35 5.12 -12.62 4.12
CA PRO A 35 4.83 -11.97 2.85
C PRO A 35 3.70 -10.92 2.97
N ILE A 36 3.05 -10.88 4.13
CA ILE A 36 2.09 -9.86 4.53
C ILE A 36 2.74 -9.04 5.66
N PRO A 37 2.99 -7.74 5.47
CA PRO A 37 3.54 -6.88 6.53
C PRO A 37 2.66 -6.88 7.78
N ALA A 38 3.26 -6.77 8.96
CA ALA A 38 2.54 -6.81 10.24
C ALA A 38 1.39 -5.79 10.33
N ALA A 39 1.59 -4.57 9.80
CA ALA A 39 0.56 -3.55 9.71
C ALA A 39 -0.64 -3.98 8.86
N VAL A 40 -0.39 -4.65 7.73
CA VAL A 40 -1.43 -5.16 6.83
C VAL A 40 -2.16 -6.33 7.49
N GLN A 41 -1.43 -7.20 8.19
CA GLN A 41 -2.03 -8.30 8.94
C GLN A 41 -2.95 -7.77 10.06
N LEU A 42 -2.51 -6.76 10.81
CA LEU A 42 -3.32 -6.12 11.84
C LEU A 42 -4.61 -5.52 11.24
N ALA A 43 -4.51 -4.85 10.09
CA ALA A 43 -5.67 -4.31 9.38
C ALA A 43 -6.64 -5.41 8.93
N PHE A 44 -6.14 -6.56 8.47
CA PHE A 44 -6.97 -7.72 8.19
C PHE A 44 -7.64 -8.26 9.46
N ASP A 45 -6.89 -8.41 10.54
CA ASP A 45 -7.41 -8.96 11.80
C ASP A 45 -8.51 -8.07 12.41
N GLU A 46 -8.34 -6.75 12.35
CA GLU A 46 -9.28 -5.79 12.92
C GLU A 46 -10.54 -5.60 12.07
N SER A 47 -10.39 -5.47 10.74
CA SER A 47 -11.49 -5.08 9.86
C SER A 47 -12.05 -6.20 8.98
N CYS A 48 -11.40 -7.36 8.87
CA CYS A 48 -11.82 -8.42 7.93
C CYS A 48 -11.96 -9.82 8.56
N ALA A 49 -10.97 -10.26 9.34
CA ALA A 49 -10.89 -11.58 9.96
C ALA A 49 -11.46 -11.61 11.40
N GLY A 50 -11.58 -10.44 12.03
CA GLY A 50 -11.99 -10.24 13.43
C GLY A 50 -13.46 -10.52 13.75
N ALA A 51 -14.06 -9.74 14.66
CA ALA A 51 -15.23 -10.07 15.50
C ALA A 51 -16.49 -10.65 14.80
N SER A 52 -16.65 -10.48 13.49
CA SER A 52 -17.76 -11.06 12.71
C SER A 52 -17.41 -12.37 11.97
N GLY A 53 -16.12 -12.75 11.91
CA GLY A 53 -15.62 -14.03 11.41
C GLY A 53 -15.79 -14.25 9.90
N CYS A 54 -16.05 -13.21 9.12
CA CYS A 54 -16.43 -13.36 7.70
C CYS A 54 -15.29 -13.86 6.81
N HIS A 55 -14.04 -13.52 7.17
CA HIS A 55 -12.82 -13.98 6.52
C HIS A 55 -11.85 -14.65 7.51
N GLY A 56 -12.39 -15.28 8.56
CA GLY A 56 -11.64 -16.11 9.50
C GLY A 56 -11.72 -17.60 9.12
N GLU A 57 -11.99 -18.46 10.11
CA GLU A 57 -12.12 -19.92 9.94
C GLU A 57 -13.42 -20.37 9.21
N ALA A 58 -14.17 -19.44 8.61
CA ALA A 58 -15.47 -19.76 8.02
C ALA A 58 -15.30 -20.66 6.76
N PRO A 59 -16.05 -21.77 6.65
CA PRO A 59 -15.92 -22.68 5.51
C PRO A 59 -16.43 -22.03 4.22
N GLY A 60 -15.58 -21.99 3.20
CA GLY A 60 -15.91 -21.47 1.86
C GLY A 60 -15.53 -20.01 1.64
N SER A 61 -14.93 -19.34 2.63
CA SER A 61 -14.24 -18.05 2.47
C SER A 61 -12.73 -18.23 2.45
N ILE A 62 -12.04 -17.22 1.93
CA ILE A 62 -10.59 -17.05 2.12
C ILE A 62 -10.35 -16.72 3.59
N SER A 63 -9.35 -17.34 4.20
CA SER A 63 -8.86 -17.00 5.54
C SER A 63 -7.86 -15.84 5.42
N LEU A 64 -8.13 -14.77 6.17
CA LEU A 64 -7.26 -13.61 6.32
C LEU A 64 -6.62 -13.57 7.72
N LEU A 65 -6.77 -14.65 8.50
CA LEU A 65 -6.08 -14.80 9.78
C LEU A 65 -4.56 -14.89 9.57
N SER A 66 -3.81 -14.41 10.57
CA SER A 66 -2.36 -14.57 10.61
C SER A 66 -1.96 -16.03 10.38
N GLY A 67 -0.99 -16.25 9.49
CA GLY A 67 -0.51 -17.56 9.05
C GLY A 67 -1.20 -18.12 7.80
N ASP A 68 -2.43 -17.69 7.49
CA ASP A 68 -3.17 -18.12 6.29
C ASP A 68 -3.27 -17.02 5.22
N SER A 69 -3.24 -15.75 5.63
CA SER A 69 -3.48 -14.58 4.79
C SER A 69 -2.54 -14.48 3.57
N ALA A 70 -1.31 -14.99 3.67
CA ALA A 70 -0.34 -15.05 2.58
C ALA A 70 -0.90 -15.76 1.33
N ALA A 71 -1.86 -16.67 1.49
CA ALA A 71 -2.47 -17.38 0.38
C ALA A 71 -3.15 -16.44 -0.64
N ILE A 72 -3.56 -15.23 -0.24
CA ILE A 72 -4.22 -14.29 -1.15
C ILE A 72 -3.32 -13.85 -2.31
N LEU A 73 -2.01 -13.94 -2.16
CA LEU A 73 -1.04 -13.56 -3.20
C LEU A 73 -1.11 -14.47 -4.43
N ASP A 74 -1.54 -15.72 -4.25
CA ASP A 74 -1.65 -16.72 -5.33
C ASP A 74 -3.11 -17.01 -5.74
N LEU A 75 -4.07 -16.40 -5.06
CA LEU A 75 -5.49 -16.64 -5.29
C LEU A 75 -6.11 -15.61 -6.24
N SER A 76 -7.24 -16.00 -6.83
CA SER A 76 -8.05 -15.15 -7.69
C SER A 76 -9.47 -15.02 -7.14
N GLY A 77 -10.06 -13.84 -7.30
CA GLY A 77 -11.42 -13.54 -6.91
C GLY A 77 -12.48 -14.19 -7.81
N ALA A 78 -13.74 -13.88 -7.54
CA ALA A 78 -14.89 -14.50 -8.23
C ALA A 78 -14.93 -14.24 -9.75
N THR A 79 -14.24 -13.20 -10.24
CA THR A 79 -14.13 -12.84 -11.65
C THR A 79 -12.95 -13.49 -12.36
N GLY A 80 -12.12 -14.26 -11.65
CA GLY A 80 -10.84 -14.78 -12.16
C GLY A 80 -9.71 -13.75 -12.16
N THR A 81 -9.97 -12.54 -11.67
CA THR A 81 -8.94 -11.51 -11.42
C THR A 81 -8.12 -11.92 -10.20
N PRO A 82 -6.77 -11.82 -10.23
CA PRO A 82 -5.95 -12.03 -9.04
C PRO A 82 -6.42 -11.16 -7.86
N LEU A 83 -6.34 -11.68 -6.63
CA LEU A 83 -6.73 -10.90 -5.46
C LEU A 83 -5.81 -9.69 -5.27
N VAL A 84 -4.51 -9.91 -5.47
CA VAL A 84 -3.46 -8.88 -5.34
C VAL A 84 -2.61 -8.86 -6.61
N VAL A 85 -2.45 -7.67 -7.17
CA VAL A 85 -1.50 -7.32 -8.22
C VAL A 85 -0.76 -6.07 -7.74
N PHE A 86 0.46 -6.25 -7.23
CA PHE A 86 1.23 -5.14 -6.66
C PHE A 86 1.47 -4.01 -7.66
N GLY A 87 1.24 -2.78 -7.21
CA GLY A 87 1.32 -1.57 -8.04
C GLY A 87 0.12 -1.36 -8.96
N ASP A 88 -0.86 -2.27 -8.98
CA ASP A 88 -2.06 -2.18 -9.81
C ASP A 88 -3.33 -2.35 -8.96
N VAL A 89 -3.75 -1.25 -8.32
CA VAL A 89 -4.95 -1.18 -7.48
C VAL A 89 -6.21 -1.51 -8.30
N GLU A 90 -6.30 -1.02 -9.53
CA GLU A 90 -7.44 -1.27 -10.41
C GLU A 90 -7.46 -2.72 -10.91
N GLY A 91 -6.30 -3.35 -11.11
CA GLY A 91 -6.18 -4.77 -11.48
C GLY A 91 -6.32 -5.77 -10.33
N SER A 92 -6.37 -5.29 -9.08
CA SER A 92 -6.43 -6.13 -7.87
C SER A 92 -7.87 -6.32 -7.38
N TYR A 93 -8.38 -7.55 -7.39
CA TYR A 93 -9.76 -7.81 -6.96
C TYR A 93 -10.03 -7.41 -5.50
N LEU A 94 -9.05 -7.58 -4.61
CA LEU A 94 -9.18 -7.19 -3.20
C LEU A 94 -9.33 -5.67 -3.06
N ALA A 95 -8.51 -4.89 -3.76
CA ALA A 95 -8.61 -3.44 -3.75
C ALA A 95 -9.92 -2.95 -4.36
N GLN A 96 -10.35 -3.54 -5.49
CA GLN A 96 -11.66 -3.26 -6.08
C GLN A 96 -12.80 -3.50 -5.07
N LYS A 97 -12.73 -4.59 -4.29
CA LYS A 97 -13.69 -4.94 -3.23
C LYS A 97 -13.72 -3.92 -2.11
N ILE A 98 -12.55 -3.47 -1.65
CA ILE A 98 -12.44 -2.48 -0.58
C ILE A 98 -12.98 -1.12 -1.02
N LEU A 99 -12.67 -0.72 -2.26
CA LEU A 99 -12.98 0.60 -2.81
C LEU A 99 -14.36 0.70 -3.46
N ALA A 100 -15.21 -0.33 -3.30
CA ALA A 100 -16.55 -0.39 -3.88
C ALA A 100 -16.57 -0.18 -5.41
N SER A 101 -15.59 -0.72 -6.14
CA SER A 101 -15.50 -0.54 -7.59
C SER A 101 -16.78 -1.02 -8.28
N PRO A 102 -17.36 -0.24 -9.21
CA PRO A 102 -18.58 -0.64 -9.92
C PRO A 102 -18.38 -1.83 -10.86
N GLU A 103 -17.12 -2.21 -11.16
CA GLU A 103 -16.78 -3.31 -12.06
C GLU A 103 -16.93 -4.69 -11.42
N ILE A 104 -17.02 -4.76 -10.09
CA ILE A 104 -17.17 -6.00 -9.36
C ILE A 104 -18.55 -6.12 -8.74
N THR A 105 -19.08 -7.35 -8.72
CA THR A 105 -20.39 -7.62 -8.11
C THR A 105 -20.28 -7.81 -6.61
N GLY A 106 -21.30 -7.40 -5.87
CA GLY A 106 -21.38 -7.55 -4.41
C GLY A 106 -21.19 -6.24 -3.67
N GLN A 107 -21.33 -6.28 -2.35
CA GLN A 107 -21.10 -5.13 -1.48
C GLN A 107 -19.59 -4.92 -1.26
N PRO A 108 -19.15 -3.69 -0.95
CA PRO A 108 -17.77 -3.42 -0.59
C PRO A 108 -17.36 -4.12 0.70
N MET A 109 -16.05 -4.30 0.88
CA MET A 109 -15.48 -4.86 2.10
C MET A 109 -14.80 -3.77 2.95
N PRO A 110 -14.98 -3.80 4.28
CA PRO A 110 -15.87 -4.71 5.01
C PRO A 110 -17.36 -4.41 4.78
N LEU A 111 -18.23 -5.42 4.90
CA LEU A 111 -19.68 -5.33 4.61
C LEU A 111 -20.44 -4.37 5.55
N SER A 112 -19.87 -4.12 6.71
CA SER A 112 -20.38 -3.24 7.76
C SER A 112 -19.20 -2.74 8.58
N PRO A 113 -19.34 -1.63 9.32
CA PRO A 113 -18.31 -1.21 10.27
C PRO A 113 -17.91 -2.36 11.20
N GLN A 114 -16.63 -2.69 11.26
CA GLN A 114 -16.01 -3.71 12.10
C GLN A 114 -15.17 -3.07 13.22
N SER A 115 -14.52 -1.95 12.93
CA SER A 115 -13.75 -1.15 13.87
C SER A 115 -13.90 0.35 13.58
N ASP A 116 -13.56 1.18 14.57
CA ASP A 116 -13.39 2.62 14.40
C ASP A 116 -12.23 2.96 13.44
N ASN A 117 -11.30 2.03 13.23
CA ASN A 117 -10.15 2.19 12.32
C ASN A 117 -10.39 1.66 10.90
N ASP A 118 -11.62 1.26 10.54
CA ASP A 118 -11.90 0.63 9.25
C ASP A 118 -11.40 1.43 8.04
N GLU A 119 -11.54 2.75 8.06
CA GLU A 119 -11.08 3.61 6.96
C GLU A 119 -9.57 3.60 6.80
N VAL A 120 -8.84 3.58 7.91
CA VAL A 120 -7.38 3.51 7.90
C VAL A 120 -6.90 2.10 7.57
N ASN A 121 -7.55 1.07 8.09
CA ASN A 121 -7.25 -0.33 7.75
C ASN A 121 -7.45 -0.61 6.26
N LYS A 122 -8.52 -0.06 5.67
CA LYS A 122 -8.71 -0.07 4.21
C LYS A 122 -7.56 0.63 3.49
N ALA A 123 -7.15 1.81 3.96
CA ALA A 123 -6.03 2.55 3.37
C ALA A 123 -4.69 1.82 3.51
N VAL A 124 -4.44 1.12 4.62
CA VAL A 124 -3.24 0.29 4.82
C VAL A 124 -3.22 -0.86 3.81
N ILE A 125 -4.32 -1.60 3.69
CA ILE A 125 -4.41 -2.74 2.76
C ILE A 125 -4.30 -2.26 1.30
N VAL A 126 -5.04 -1.20 0.93
CA VAL A 126 -5.01 -0.66 -0.44
C VAL A 126 -3.66 -0.02 -0.76
N GLY A 127 -3.07 0.69 0.19
CA GLY A 127 -1.72 1.26 0.08
C GLY A 127 -0.69 0.17 -0.17
N TRP A 128 -0.75 -0.94 0.57
CA TRP A 128 0.15 -2.08 0.39
C TRP A 128 0.03 -2.67 -1.01
N ILE A 129 -1.21 -2.87 -1.50
CA ILE A 129 -1.46 -3.29 -2.88
C ILE A 129 -0.90 -2.27 -3.88
N ALA A 130 -1.02 -0.97 -3.60
CA ALA A 130 -0.46 0.11 -4.41
C ALA A 130 1.08 0.17 -4.39
N GLY A 131 1.74 -0.63 -3.54
CA GLY A 131 3.20 -0.65 -3.37
C GLY A 131 3.71 0.35 -2.33
N VAL A 132 2.86 0.83 -1.42
CA VAL A 132 3.30 1.50 -0.19
C VAL A 132 3.99 0.46 0.67
N GLU A 133 5.25 0.72 1.02
CA GLU A 133 5.98 -0.10 1.97
C GLU A 133 5.44 0.17 3.37
N PHE A 134 5.41 -0.85 4.23
CA PHE A 134 5.08 -0.71 5.64
C PHE A 134 6.21 -1.39 6.42
N ASP A 135 6.82 -0.66 7.36
CA ASP A 135 7.93 -1.20 8.14
C ASP A 135 7.41 -2.36 9.01
N SER A 136 8.13 -3.48 9.00
CA SER A 136 7.72 -4.77 9.56
C SER A 136 7.79 -4.89 11.08
N GLU A 137 8.08 -3.82 11.81
CA GLU A 137 8.59 -3.95 13.18
C GLU A 137 7.55 -3.58 14.25
N SER A 138 6.62 -4.51 14.52
CA SER A 138 6.05 -4.66 15.86
C SER A 138 5.69 -6.12 16.11
N SER A 139 6.72 -6.98 16.09
CA SER A 139 6.65 -8.32 16.63
C SER A 139 7.46 -8.35 17.92
N GLY A 140 6.79 -8.22 19.06
CA GLY A 140 7.43 -8.32 20.37
C GLY A 140 7.97 -9.73 20.60
N ASP A 141 9.30 -9.88 20.64
CA ASP A 141 9.95 -11.07 21.17
C ASP A 141 10.37 -10.84 22.63
N THR A 142 9.85 -11.67 23.54
CA THR A 142 10.24 -11.68 24.95
C THR A 142 11.42 -12.63 25.14
N GLY A 143 12.64 -12.09 25.35
CA GLY A 143 13.84 -12.93 25.45
C GLY A 143 15.12 -12.33 26.04
N THR A 144 15.08 -11.91 27.32
CA THR A 144 16.19 -11.94 28.33
C THR A 144 17.52 -11.16 28.13
N GLU A 145 17.61 -10.08 28.93
CA GLU A 145 18.73 -9.48 29.70
C GLU A 145 20.17 -9.33 29.16
N GLY A 146 20.58 -8.05 29.05
CA GLY A 146 21.95 -7.56 29.11
C GLY A 146 21.97 -6.03 29.24
N GLU A 147 22.36 -5.53 30.41
CA GLU A 147 22.35 -4.10 30.79
C GLU A 147 23.49 -3.29 30.14
N ASP A 148 23.18 -2.20 29.44
CA ASP A 148 23.74 -0.84 29.65
C ASP A 148 22.94 0.18 28.82
N SER A 149 22.57 1.30 29.42
CA SER A 149 21.55 2.25 28.94
C SER A 149 22.12 3.34 28.03
N SER A 150 21.58 3.42 26.82
CA SER A 150 21.09 4.68 26.24
C SER A 150 19.91 4.39 25.30
N ASP A 151 18.74 4.38 25.94
CA ASP A 151 17.44 4.83 25.42
C ASP A 151 16.87 4.13 24.18
N THR A 152 16.03 3.14 24.49
CA THR A 152 14.86 2.61 23.78
C THR A 152 14.93 2.45 22.27
N GLY A 153 14.89 1.19 21.82
CA GLY A 153 14.27 0.83 20.55
C GLY A 153 12.78 1.19 20.59
N ALA A 154 12.51 2.49 20.52
CA ALA A 154 11.23 3.06 20.17
C ALA A 154 10.94 2.69 18.73
N SER A 155 9.66 2.53 18.41
CA SER A 155 9.25 2.28 17.04
C SER A 155 9.86 3.33 16.11
N ASP A 156 10.17 2.99 14.86
CA ASP A 156 10.57 3.97 13.83
C ASP A 156 9.43 4.96 13.47
N CYS A 157 8.34 4.95 14.25
CA CYS A 157 7.19 5.82 14.15
C CYS A 157 7.38 7.07 15.02
N TYR A 158 7.09 8.24 14.46
CA TYR A 158 7.05 9.50 15.19
C TYR A 158 5.85 9.58 16.14
N ILE A 159 4.83 8.76 15.88
CA ILE A 159 3.61 8.69 16.67
C ILE A 159 3.42 7.24 17.10
N GLU A 160 3.50 6.98 18.40
CA GLU A 160 3.30 5.64 18.97
C GLU A 160 1.81 5.26 19.01
N SER A 161 0.91 6.24 19.14
CA SER A 161 -0.54 6.03 19.16
C SER A 161 -1.28 7.25 18.64
N ALA A 162 -2.24 7.05 17.75
CA ALA A 162 -3.00 8.15 17.16
C ALA A 162 -3.97 8.77 18.17
N PRO A 163 -3.96 10.10 18.37
CA PRO A 163 -4.96 10.77 19.19
C PRO A 163 -6.34 10.77 18.48
N GLU A 164 -7.42 10.60 19.23
CA GLU A 164 -8.79 10.70 18.70
C GLU A 164 -9.12 12.10 18.17
N MET A 165 -8.57 13.14 18.83
CA MET A 165 -8.65 14.53 18.38
C MET A 165 -7.23 15.00 18.08
N ALA A 166 -6.84 14.96 16.82
CA ALA A 166 -5.54 15.43 16.36
C ALA A 166 -5.60 16.89 15.90
N ALA A 167 -4.57 17.67 16.25
CA ALA A 167 -4.30 18.99 15.70
C ALA A 167 -3.10 18.95 14.75
N PHE A 168 -2.83 20.05 14.04
CA PHE A 168 -1.72 20.08 13.10
C PHE A 168 -0.37 19.90 13.79
N SER A 169 -0.24 20.30 15.05
CA SER A 169 0.96 20.03 15.86
C SER A 169 1.25 18.55 16.08
N ASP A 170 0.23 17.68 16.02
CA ASP A 170 0.43 16.22 16.08
C ASP A 170 0.86 15.66 14.72
N VAL A 171 0.43 16.29 13.63
CA VAL A 171 0.72 15.89 12.24
C VAL A 171 2.07 16.39 11.75
N TRP A 172 2.48 17.59 12.18
CA TRP A 172 3.68 18.25 11.67
C TRP A 172 4.95 17.42 11.81
N PRO A 173 5.26 16.75 12.95
CA PRO A 173 6.47 15.93 13.06
C PRO A 173 6.57 14.85 11.98
N VAL A 174 5.44 14.25 11.59
CA VAL A 174 5.36 13.24 10.53
C VAL A 174 5.66 13.86 9.16
N LEU A 175 5.01 14.98 8.84
CA LEU A 175 5.22 15.68 7.58
C LEU A 175 6.64 16.25 7.47
N GLU A 176 7.19 16.77 8.57
CA GLU A 176 8.54 17.31 8.64
C GLU A 176 9.57 16.23 8.30
N ALA A 177 9.46 15.09 8.96
CA ALA A 177 10.40 13.99 8.80
C ALA A 177 10.30 13.30 7.43
N ARG A 178 9.08 13.10 6.90
CA ARG A 178 8.85 12.23 5.74
C ARG A 178 8.57 12.95 4.44
N CYS A 179 8.15 14.22 4.50
CA CYS A 179 7.69 14.97 3.32
C CYS A 179 8.48 16.26 3.11
N ALA A 180 8.71 17.04 4.17
CA ALA A 180 9.39 18.35 4.16
C ALA A 180 10.92 18.26 3.95
N THR A 181 11.39 17.22 3.26
CA THR A 181 12.81 17.00 3.01
C THR A 181 13.28 17.74 1.76
N ALA A 182 14.58 18.00 1.68
CA ALA A 182 15.19 18.69 0.54
C ALA A 182 14.99 17.87 -0.75
N GLY A 183 14.41 18.49 -1.78
CA GLY A 183 14.08 17.83 -3.05
C GLY A 183 12.68 17.20 -3.09
N CYS A 184 11.99 17.09 -1.96
CA CYS A 184 10.59 16.67 -1.86
C CYS A 184 9.70 17.91 -1.65
N HIS A 185 9.32 18.24 -0.41
CA HIS A 185 8.41 19.36 -0.11
C HIS A 185 9.03 20.52 0.68
N ALA A 186 10.33 20.51 0.98
CA ALA A 186 10.98 21.66 1.64
C ALA A 186 10.86 22.98 0.83
N SER A 187 10.79 22.89 -0.50
CA SER A 187 10.72 24.05 -1.40
C SER A 187 9.88 23.84 -2.67
N THR A 188 9.23 22.68 -2.81
CA THR A 188 8.39 22.33 -3.96
C THR A 188 6.94 22.31 -3.51
N PHE A 189 6.02 22.74 -4.38
CA PHE A 189 4.60 22.76 -4.04
C PHE A 189 4.03 21.36 -3.71
N PRO A 190 3.17 21.25 -2.66
CA PRO A 190 2.98 22.24 -1.60
C PRO A 190 4.24 22.38 -0.76
N THR A 191 4.68 23.61 -0.53
CA THR A 191 5.90 23.88 0.23
C THR A 191 5.63 23.75 1.72
N MET A 192 6.47 22.98 2.40
CA MET A 192 6.42 22.70 3.84
C MET A 192 7.75 23.10 4.47
N ALA A 193 8.00 24.41 4.60
CA ALA A 193 9.30 24.90 5.09
C ALA A 193 9.40 24.90 6.62
N ASP A 194 8.25 25.07 7.27
CA ASP A 194 8.04 25.09 8.71
C ASP A 194 6.57 24.77 8.99
N GLU A 195 6.24 24.46 10.24
CA GLU A 195 4.89 24.09 10.68
C GLU A 195 3.82 25.11 10.25
N ALA A 196 4.02 26.39 10.58
CA ALA A 196 3.04 27.43 10.31
C ALA A 196 2.81 27.62 8.80
N SER A 197 3.88 27.62 8.00
CA SER A 197 3.75 27.74 6.55
C SER A 197 3.17 26.48 5.90
N ALA A 198 3.49 25.29 6.42
CA ALA A 198 2.96 24.03 5.91
C ALA A 198 1.44 23.96 6.05
N TYR A 199 0.89 24.27 7.23
CA TYR A 199 -0.56 24.30 7.46
C TYR A 199 -1.26 25.22 6.46
N ALA A 200 -0.79 26.47 6.37
CA ALA A 200 -1.34 27.49 5.49
C ALA A 200 -1.25 27.13 3.99
N ASN A 201 -0.31 26.27 3.62
CA ASN A 201 -0.08 25.86 2.23
C ASN A 201 -0.84 24.58 1.82
N ILE A 202 -1.48 23.86 2.75
CA ILE A 202 -2.18 22.61 2.43
C ILE A 202 -3.67 22.64 2.80
N VAL A 203 -4.06 23.33 3.88
CA VAL A 203 -5.46 23.31 4.33
C VAL A 203 -6.30 24.26 3.49
N GLY A 204 -7.31 23.72 2.82
CA GLY A 204 -8.20 24.46 1.92
C GLY A 204 -7.53 24.95 0.63
N ILE A 205 -6.32 24.47 0.33
CA ILE A 205 -5.57 24.84 -0.88
C ILE A 205 -5.84 23.83 -1.98
N ASP A 206 -6.24 24.30 -3.16
CA ASP A 206 -6.50 23.43 -4.31
C ASP A 206 -5.25 22.66 -4.76
N SER A 207 -5.43 21.38 -5.06
CA SER A 207 -4.40 20.59 -5.75
C SER A 207 -4.14 21.14 -7.14
N LEU A 208 -2.87 21.13 -7.56
CA LEU A 208 -2.48 21.47 -8.95
C LEU A 208 -2.71 20.31 -9.93
N VAL A 209 -3.07 19.12 -9.43
CA VAL A 209 -3.18 17.90 -10.23
C VAL A 209 -4.63 17.48 -10.44
N VAL A 210 -5.47 17.65 -9.42
CA VAL A 210 -6.86 17.20 -9.41
C VAL A 210 -7.78 18.32 -8.92
N ALA A 211 -9.06 18.28 -9.31
CA ALA A 211 -10.04 19.29 -8.93
C ALA A 211 -10.61 19.05 -7.51
N MET A 212 -9.73 19.04 -6.50
CA MET A 212 -10.05 18.92 -5.07
C MET A 212 -8.96 19.59 -4.22
N PRO A 213 -9.26 19.95 -2.96
CA PRO A 213 -8.26 20.48 -2.03
C PRO A 213 -7.16 19.45 -1.72
N LEU A 214 -5.97 19.94 -1.35
CA LEU A 214 -4.91 19.14 -0.76
C LEU A 214 -5.37 18.55 0.57
N VAL A 215 -5.93 19.39 1.43
CA VAL A 215 -6.67 18.99 2.64
C VAL A 215 -8.00 19.73 2.65
N ASP A 216 -9.10 18.98 2.63
CA ASP A 216 -10.45 19.48 2.83
C ASP A 216 -10.91 19.12 4.26
N PRO A 217 -11.08 20.12 5.14
CA PRO A 217 -11.58 19.88 6.50
C PRO A 217 -12.82 18.98 6.52
N ASP A 218 -12.92 18.15 7.55
CA ASP A 218 -14.01 17.20 7.79
C ASP A 218 -14.13 16.07 6.76
N THR A 219 -13.35 16.08 5.67
CA THR A 219 -13.54 15.16 4.54
C THR A 219 -12.23 14.57 4.00
N PRO A 220 -11.73 13.48 4.65
CA PRO A 220 -10.58 12.74 4.14
C PRO A 220 -10.75 12.26 2.69
N ASP A 221 -11.95 11.82 2.33
CA ASP A 221 -12.29 11.35 0.97
C ASP A 221 -12.30 12.46 -0.10
N ASN A 222 -12.30 13.74 0.30
CA ASN A 222 -12.15 14.87 -0.61
C ASN A 222 -10.79 15.57 -0.46
N SER A 223 -9.83 14.93 0.23
CA SER A 223 -8.50 15.45 0.49
C SER A 223 -7.46 14.74 -0.35
N TYR A 224 -6.83 15.45 -1.29
CA TYR A 224 -5.83 14.84 -2.17
C TYR A 224 -4.59 14.31 -1.42
N LEU A 225 -4.23 14.94 -0.29
CA LEU A 225 -3.17 14.43 0.60
C LEU A 225 -3.51 13.00 1.05
N TRP A 226 -4.73 12.78 1.54
CA TRP A 226 -5.18 11.47 1.99
C TRP A 226 -5.08 10.43 0.87
N HIS A 227 -5.53 10.77 -0.34
CA HIS A 227 -5.41 9.88 -1.49
C HIS A 227 -3.96 9.53 -1.85
N LYS A 228 -3.02 10.47 -1.69
CA LYS A 228 -1.59 10.21 -1.94
C LYS A 228 -1.00 9.30 -0.87
N LEU A 229 -1.43 9.41 0.39
CA LEU A 229 -0.97 8.56 1.48
C LEU A 229 -1.60 7.15 1.41
N ALA A 230 -2.89 7.06 1.08
CA ALA A 230 -3.62 5.80 0.96
C ALA A 230 -3.36 5.06 -0.37
N GLY A 231 -2.55 5.62 -1.27
CA GLY A 231 -2.26 5.03 -2.59
C GLY A 231 -3.46 5.01 -3.56
N THR A 232 -4.51 5.78 -3.30
CA THR A 232 -5.74 5.84 -4.10
C THR A 232 -5.80 7.03 -5.05
N HIS A 233 -4.75 7.84 -5.14
CA HIS A 233 -4.71 9.06 -5.95
C HIS A 233 -5.02 8.86 -7.43
N ALA A 234 -4.65 7.72 -8.02
CA ALA A 234 -4.97 7.43 -9.42
C ALA A 234 -6.49 7.36 -9.67
N LEU A 235 -7.26 6.89 -8.69
CA LEU A 235 -8.71 6.71 -8.78
C LEU A 235 -9.46 8.05 -8.81
N VAL A 236 -8.86 9.10 -8.25
CA VAL A 236 -9.40 10.48 -8.27
C VAL A 236 -8.79 11.33 -9.39
N GLY A 237 -8.18 10.69 -10.40
CA GLY A 237 -7.55 11.36 -11.54
C GLY A 237 -6.16 11.95 -11.24
N GLY A 238 -5.57 11.58 -10.11
CA GLY A 238 -4.22 11.96 -9.72
C GLY A 238 -3.13 11.22 -10.51
N SER A 239 -1.88 11.55 -10.23
CA SER A 239 -0.73 10.96 -10.91
C SER A 239 0.50 10.79 -10.01
N GLY A 240 1.50 10.08 -10.54
CA GLY A 240 2.72 9.71 -9.83
C GLY A 240 2.54 8.49 -8.93
N SER A 241 3.51 8.24 -8.06
CA SER A 241 3.45 7.18 -7.05
C SER A 241 2.72 7.65 -5.79
N PRO A 242 2.29 6.73 -4.90
CA PRO A 242 1.91 7.06 -3.53
C PRO A 242 3.02 7.85 -2.80
N MET A 243 2.65 8.55 -1.73
CA MET A 243 3.57 9.30 -0.85
C MET A 243 3.62 8.66 0.54
N PRO A 244 4.77 8.70 1.24
CA PRO A 244 6.03 9.31 0.82
C PRO A 244 6.77 8.48 -0.26
N LEU A 245 7.58 9.15 -1.09
CA LEU A 245 8.37 8.43 -2.10
C LEU A 245 9.54 7.68 -1.44
N GLY A 246 9.61 6.36 -1.67
CA GLY A 246 10.73 5.53 -1.18
C GLY A 246 10.77 5.35 0.33
N GLY A 247 9.62 5.45 0.99
CA GLY A 247 9.47 5.19 2.42
C GLY A 247 8.00 4.94 2.78
N SER A 248 7.75 4.75 4.07
CA SER A 248 6.46 4.34 4.62
C SER A 248 5.94 5.33 5.66
N LEU A 249 4.63 5.25 5.96
CA LEU A 249 4.07 5.77 7.21
C LEU A 249 3.71 4.59 8.11
N CYS A 250 3.91 4.75 9.41
CA CYS A 250 3.30 3.87 10.38
C CYS A 250 1.79 4.06 10.40
N VAL A 251 1.07 3.02 10.79
CA VAL A 251 -0.40 3.02 10.87
C VAL A 251 -0.90 4.13 11.80
N SER A 252 -0.25 4.33 12.95
CA SER A 252 -0.55 5.39 13.91
C SER A 252 -0.42 6.79 13.33
N GLU A 253 0.51 7.01 12.40
CA GLU A 253 0.73 8.31 11.78
C GLU A 253 -0.27 8.55 10.66
N LEU A 254 -0.55 7.52 9.85
CA LEU A 254 -1.63 7.54 8.87
C LEU A 254 -2.97 7.83 9.57
N GLN A 255 -3.23 7.19 10.71
CA GLN A 255 -4.41 7.41 11.54
C GLN A 255 -4.44 8.82 12.14
N THR A 256 -3.30 9.36 12.60
CA THR A 256 -3.24 10.72 13.12
C THR A 256 -3.60 11.74 12.04
N ILE A 257 -3.06 11.57 10.82
CA ILE A 257 -3.39 12.44 9.68
C ILE A 257 -4.87 12.29 9.32
N TYR A 258 -5.41 11.06 9.31
CA TYR A 258 -6.82 10.82 9.05
C TYR A 258 -7.72 11.52 10.08
N ASN A 259 -7.45 11.32 11.38
CA ASN A 259 -8.20 11.93 12.48
C ASN A 259 -8.11 13.45 12.46
N TRP A 260 -6.96 14.00 12.10
CA TRP A 260 -6.78 15.44 11.97
C TRP A 260 -7.67 16.01 10.86
N ILE A 261 -7.66 15.42 9.66
CA ILE A 261 -8.52 15.86 8.56
C ILE A 261 -10.00 15.71 8.94
N LEU A 262 -10.38 14.53 9.46
CA LEU A 262 -11.75 14.23 9.88
C LEU A 262 -12.23 15.15 11.01
N GLY A 263 -11.34 15.56 11.91
CA GLY A 263 -11.61 16.49 13.01
C GLY A 263 -11.69 17.97 12.60
N GLY A 264 -11.74 18.25 11.29
CA GLY A 264 -11.85 19.61 10.76
C GLY A 264 -10.51 20.28 10.47
N ALA A 265 -9.42 19.49 10.36
CA ALA A 265 -8.07 19.96 10.09
C ALA A 265 -7.64 21.11 11.02
N LEU A 266 -7.78 20.91 12.34
CA LEU A 266 -7.48 21.92 13.36
C LEU A 266 -6.00 22.32 13.32
N GLU A 267 -5.71 23.61 13.46
CA GLU A 267 -4.34 24.14 13.63
C GLU A 267 -3.75 23.76 14.98
#